data_AF-A0A1W9SYG2-F1
#
_entry.id   AF-A0A1W9SYG2-F1
#
_cell.length_a   1.000
_cell.length_b   1.000
_cell.length_c   1.000
_cell.angle_alpha   90.00
_cell.angle_beta   90.00
_cell.angle_gamma   90.00
#
_symmetry.space_group_name_H-M   'P 1'
#
loop_
_entity.id
_entity.type
_entity.pdbx_description
1 polymer ?
#
loop_
_entity_poly.entity_id
_entity_poly.type
_entity_poly.pdbx_seq_one_letter_code
_entity_poly.pdbx_strand_id
1 'polypeptide(L)'
;MVAFQGEHGAYGDVAARRLVPDGACIPCLEFIDVFRGLEKGHFDLGVVPVENSLEGAVTQVNDLLTTTDLKAIGEAKVQVRHCLLAVETMDYREIRLVYSHPQALAQCRDFLASHRLDGLITTPPVRPGCWPATIPGQRPQLPAPCVPICIILK
;
A
#
# COMPACT_ATOMS: atom_id res chain seq x y z
N MET A 1 -11.13 -13.90 -12.07
CA MET A 1 -10.78 -13.34 -10.75
C MET A 1 -9.28 -13.13 -10.68
N VAL A 2 -8.84 -11.95 -10.27
CA VAL A 2 -7.43 -11.56 -10.24
C VAL A 2 -7.02 -11.28 -8.80
N ALA A 3 -6.11 -12.07 -8.24
CA ALA A 3 -5.62 -11.86 -6.88
C ALA A 3 -4.38 -10.96 -6.86
N PHE A 4 -4.25 -10.15 -5.82
CA PHE A 4 -3.06 -9.33 -5.59
C PHE A 4 -2.80 -9.19 -4.09
N GLN A 5 -1.55 -8.92 -3.70
CA GLN A 5 -1.20 -8.71 -2.31
C GLN A 5 -1.48 -7.26 -1.88
N GLY A 6 -2.09 -7.09 -0.71
CA GLY A 6 -2.41 -5.80 -0.10
C GLY A 6 -3.92 -5.55 0.02
N GLU A 7 -4.31 -4.29 -0.10
CA GLU A 7 -5.70 -3.85 0.01
C GLU A 7 -6.12 -3.04 -1.21
N HIS A 8 -7.43 -2.83 -1.37
CA HIS A 8 -7.95 -2.02 -2.45
C HIS A 8 -7.37 -0.60 -2.43
N GLY A 9 -6.96 -0.14 -3.61
CA GLY A 9 -6.25 1.13 -3.77
C GLY A 9 -4.73 1.06 -3.60
N ALA A 10 -4.16 -0.08 -3.21
CA ALA A 10 -2.72 -0.31 -3.28
C ALA A 10 -2.24 -0.41 -4.74
N TYR A 11 -0.93 -0.28 -4.96
CA TYR A 11 -0.33 -0.42 -6.28
C TYR A 11 -0.61 -1.76 -6.96
N GLY A 12 -0.76 -2.84 -6.17
CA GLY A 12 -1.18 -4.15 -6.69
C GLY A 12 -2.57 -4.13 -7.31
N ASP A 13 -3.54 -3.42 -6.70
CA ASP A 13 -4.90 -3.24 -7.24
C ASP A 13 -4.86 -2.42 -8.53
N VAL A 14 -4.06 -1.33 -8.54
CA VAL A 14 -3.88 -0.50 -9.74
C VAL A 14 -3.28 -1.30 -10.90
N ALA A 15 -2.26 -2.14 -10.62
CA ALA A 15 -1.67 -3.02 -11.60
C ALA A 15 -2.68 -4.06 -12.12
N ALA A 16 -3.44 -4.69 -11.21
CA ALA A 16 -4.45 -5.68 -11.55
C ALA A 16 -5.54 -5.11 -12.47
N ARG A 17 -6.04 -3.91 -12.17
CA ARG A 17 -7.05 -3.23 -13.01
C ARG A 17 -6.51 -2.80 -14.37
N ARG A 18 -5.22 -2.50 -14.48
CA ARG A 18 -4.59 -2.17 -15.78
C ARG A 18 -4.44 -3.40 -16.65
N LEU A 19 -4.05 -4.53 -16.06
CA LEU A 19 -3.85 -5.79 -16.79
C LEU A 19 -5.17 -6.46 -17.16
N VAL A 20 -6.17 -6.36 -16.28
CA VAL A 20 -7.46 -7.02 -16.44
C VAL A 20 -8.58 -6.03 -16.08
N PRO A 21 -8.94 -5.11 -17.00
CA PRO A 21 -9.91 -4.05 -16.73
C PRO A 21 -11.29 -4.56 -16.31
N ASP A 22 -11.71 -5.68 -16.91
CA ASP A 22 -13.02 -6.30 -16.65
C ASP A 22 -12.96 -7.39 -15.55
N GLY A 23 -11.81 -7.55 -14.89
CA GLY A 23 -11.56 -8.56 -13.88
C GLY A 23 -12.00 -8.14 -12.48
N ALA A 24 -12.56 -9.08 -11.72
CA ALA A 24 -12.75 -8.89 -10.28
C ALA A 24 -11.41 -9.02 -9.54
N CYS A 25 -10.91 -7.90 -9.01
CA CYS A 25 -9.67 -7.84 -8.22
C CYS A 25 -9.94 -8.28 -6.77
N ILE A 26 -9.17 -9.24 -6.26
CA ILE A 26 -9.31 -9.82 -4.92
C ILE A 26 -8.04 -9.52 -4.11
N PRO A 27 -8.12 -8.77 -3.00
CA PRO A 27 -6.98 -8.52 -2.13
C PRO A 27 -6.64 -9.76 -1.30
N CYS A 28 -5.36 -10.04 -1.16
CA CYS A 28 -4.78 -11.08 -0.30
C CYS A 28 -3.82 -10.45 0.71
N LEU A 29 -3.74 -11.03 1.91
CA LEU A 29 -2.84 -10.54 2.96
C LEU A 29 -1.37 -10.71 2.58
N GLU A 30 -1.00 -11.94 2.22
CA GLU A 30 0.38 -12.32 1.93
C GLU A 30 0.56 -12.71 0.47
N PHE A 31 1.79 -12.61 -0.05
CA PHE A 31 2.10 -13.09 -1.40
C PHE A 31 1.79 -14.58 -1.53
N ILE A 32 2.15 -15.40 -0.53
CA ILE A 32 1.91 -16.85 -0.55
C ILE A 32 0.43 -17.20 -0.76
N ASP A 33 -0.50 -16.38 -0.28
CA ASP A 33 -1.94 -16.62 -0.43
C ASP A 33 -2.39 -16.44 -1.88
N VAL A 34 -1.79 -15.50 -2.61
CA VAL A 34 -2.02 -15.31 -4.05
C VAL A 34 -1.57 -16.57 -4.81
N PHE A 35 -0.34 -17.03 -4.57
CA PHE A 35 0.22 -18.21 -5.24
C PHE A 35 -0.60 -19.48 -4.95
N ARG A 36 -0.88 -19.75 -3.67
CA ARG A 36 -1.70 -20.91 -3.27
C ARG A 36 -3.11 -20.86 -3.84
N GLY A 37 -3.70 -19.66 -3.95
CA GLY A 37 -5.01 -19.47 -4.55
C GLY A 37 -5.02 -19.78 -6.05
N LEU A 38 -3.94 -19.47 -6.76
CA LEU A 38 -3.77 -19.83 -8.17
C LEU A 38 -3.61 -21.34 -8.36
N GLU A 39 -2.74 -21.97 -7.57
CA GLU A 39 -2.51 -23.43 -7.67
C GLU A 39 -3.77 -24.25 -7.37
N LYS A 40 -4.62 -23.75 -6.45
CA LYS A 40 -5.90 -24.38 -6.10
C LYS A 40 -7.03 -24.04 -7.07
N GLY A 41 -6.81 -23.17 -8.05
CA GLY A 41 -7.84 -22.72 -9.00
C GLY A 41 -8.91 -21.81 -8.38
N HIS A 42 -8.62 -21.15 -7.25
CA HIS A 42 -9.50 -20.14 -6.67
C HIS A 42 -9.44 -18.80 -7.42
N PHE A 43 -8.31 -18.55 -8.08
CA PHE A 43 -8.08 -17.36 -8.88
C PHE A 43 -7.60 -17.77 -10.28
N ASP A 44 -7.98 -17.00 -11.29
CA ASP A 44 -7.54 -17.24 -12.67
C ASP A 44 -6.15 -16.62 -12.91
N LEU A 45 -5.89 -15.48 -12.26
CA LEU A 45 -4.69 -14.68 -12.45
C LEU A 45 -4.22 -14.10 -11.12
N GLY A 46 -2.91 -13.93 -10.97
CA GLY A 46 -2.31 -13.23 -9.83
C GLY A 46 -1.37 -12.13 -10.30
N VAL A 47 -1.42 -11.01 -9.59
CA VAL A 47 -0.56 -9.86 -9.85
C VAL A 47 0.32 -9.63 -8.63
N VAL A 48 1.62 -9.75 -8.86
CA VAL A 48 2.66 -9.65 -7.83
C VAL A 48 3.81 -8.76 -8.32
N PRO A 49 4.40 -7.94 -7.45
CA PRO A 49 5.53 -7.11 -7.80
C PRO A 49 6.79 -7.99 -7.89
N VAL A 50 7.44 -8.02 -9.06
CA VAL A 50 8.70 -8.76 -9.25
C VAL A 50 9.91 -7.87 -8.97
N GLU A 51 9.82 -6.60 -9.33
CA GLU A 51 10.91 -5.64 -9.19
C GLU A 51 10.35 -4.26 -8.82
N ASN A 52 11.04 -3.58 -7.91
CA ASN A 52 10.81 -2.19 -7.56
C ASN A 52 12.10 -1.39 -7.83
N SER A 53 12.03 -0.32 -8.62
CA SER A 53 13.21 0.47 -8.99
C SER A 53 13.97 1.08 -7.80
N LEU A 54 13.35 1.15 -6.61
CA LEU A 54 13.96 1.73 -5.41
C LEU A 54 14.52 0.67 -4.43
N GLU A 55 13.92 -0.52 -4.38
CA GLU A 55 14.33 -1.60 -3.45
C GLU A 55 14.92 -2.83 -4.16
N GLY A 56 14.92 -2.84 -5.48
CA GLY A 56 15.37 -3.95 -6.30
C GLY A 56 14.31 -5.05 -6.45
N ALA A 57 14.78 -6.27 -6.71
CA ALA A 57 13.91 -7.43 -6.89
C ALA A 57 13.18 -7.79 -5.59
N VAL A 58 11.92 -8.18 -5.69
CA VAL A 58 11.14 -8.65 -4.55
C VAL A 58 11.45 -10.14 -4.35
N THR A 59 12.46 -10.42 -3.54
CA THR A 59 13.00 -11.79 -3.34
C THR A 59 11.92 -12.81 -3.02
N GLN A 60 10.99 -12.47 -2.11
CA GLN A 60 9.90 -13.37 -1.73
C GLN A 60 9.02 -13.79 -2.92
N VAL A 61 8.73 -12.88 -3.85
CA VAL A 61 7.94 -13.20 -5.05
C VAL A 61 8.77 -14.04 -6.02
N ASN A 62 10.06 -13.73 -6.18
CA ASN A 62 10.95 -14.48 -7.05
C ASN A 62 11.18 -15.93 -6.57
N ASP A 63 11.30 -16.11 -5.25
CA ASP A 63 11.40 -17.43 -4.63
C ASP A 63 10.12 -18.23 -4.90
N LEU A 64 8.94 -17.61 -4.70
CA LEU A 64 7.65 -18.25 -4.96
C LEU A 64 7.47 -18.63 -6.43
N LEU A 65 7.87 -17.77 -7.36
CA LEU A 65 7.85 -18.07 -8.80
C LEU A 65 8.79 -19.23 -9.16
N THR A 66 9.91 -19.37 -8.47
CA THR A 66 10.86 -20.48 -8.71
C THR A 66 10.35 -21.80 -8.14
N THR A 67 9.55 -21.77 -7.08
CA THR A 67 9.01 -22.98 -6.42
C THR A 67 7.68 -23.47 -7.00
N THR A 68 7.02 -22.71 -7.86
CA THR A 68 5.70 -23.03 -8.41
C THR A 68 5.76 -23.23 -9.92
N ASP A 69 4.84 -24.03 -10.47
CA ASP A 69 4.73 -24.23 -11.93
C ASP A 69 3.97 -23.09 -12.65
N LEU A 70 3.76 -21.97 -11.96
CA LEU A 70 3.05 -20.80 -12.48
C LEU A 70 3.89 -20.10 -13.55
N LYS A 71 3.21 -19.61 -14.58
CA LYS A 71 3.85 -18.91 -15.70
C LYS A 71 3.49 -17.44 -15.69
N ALA A 72 4.50 -16.60 -15.88
CA ALA A 72 4.28 -15.18 -16.15
C ALA A 72 3.70 -15.03 -17.57
N ILE A 73 2.50 -14.46 -17.67
CA ILE A 73 1.80 -14.26 -18.95
C ILE A 73 1.74 -12.79 -19.39
N GLY A 74 2.26 -11.87 -18.57
CA GLY A 74 2.26 -10.45 -18.86
C GLY A 74 2.97 -9.65 -17.77
N GLU A 75 3.26 -8.38 -18.08
CA GLU A 75 3.86 -7.42 -17.16
C GLU A 75 3.12 -6.09 -17.18
N ALA A 76 3.11 -5.39 -16.04
CA ALA A 76 2.64 -4.01 -15.97
C ALA A 76 3.64 -3.16 -15.19
N LYS A 77 3.97 -2.01 -15.76
CA LYS A 77 4.77 -0.98 -15.08
C LYS A 77 3.82 0.03 -14.47
N VAL A 78 3.83 0.10 -13.14
CA VAL A 78 3.06 1.10 -12.37
C VAL A 78 4.04 2.10 -11.80
N GLN A 79 3.86 3.37 -12.19
CA GLN A 79 4.65 4.45 -11.63
C GLN A 79 4.13 4.75 -10.22
N VAL A 80 5.00 4.57 -9.22
CA VAL A 80 4.74 4.94 -7.84
C VAL A 80 4.78 6.46 -7.72
N ARG A 81 3.68 7.07 -7.27
CA ARG A 81 3.61 8.50 -6.96
C ARG A 81 3.13 8.67 -5.52
N HIS A 82 3.81 9.53 -4.77
CA HIS A 82 3.43 9.79 -3.39
C HIS A 82 2.73 11.14 -3.33
N CYS A 83 1.54 11.14 -2.73
CA CYS A 83 0.73 12.33 -2.55
C CYS A 83 0.49 12.55 -1.06
N LEU A 84 0.64 13.79 -0.60
CA LEU A 84 0.23 14.16 0.76
C LEU A 84 -1.28 14.40 0.76
N LEU A 85 -2.01 13.68 1.62
CA LEU A 85 -3.45 13.90 1.81
C LEU A 85 -3.70 14.47 3.21
N ALA A 86 -4.47 15.53 3.27
CA ALA A 86 -4.96 16.12 4.51
C ALA A 86 -6.48 16.21 4.48
N VAL A 87 -7.11 16.30 5.65
CA VAL A 87 -8.54 16.61 5.75
C VAL A 87 -8.80 18.04 5.23
N GLU A 88 -9.90 18.19 4.50
CA GLU A 88 -10.23 19.39 3.70
C GLU A 88 -10.28 20.70 4.51
N THR A 89 -10.47 20.61 5.82
CA THR A 89 -10.54 21.75 6.74
C THR A 89 -9.18 22.21 7.28
N MET A 90 -8.08 21.62 6.84
CA MET A 90 -6.75 21.92 7.39
C MET A 90 -5.91 22.78 6.46
N ASP A 91 -5.26 23.79 7.05
CA ASP A 91 -4.20 24.54 6.39
C ASP A 91 -2.94 23.66 6.32
N TYR A 92 -2.31 23.61 5.15
CA TYR A 92 -1.04 22.92 4.91
C TYR A 92 0.07 23.37 5.89
N ARG A 93 0.00 24.58 6.44
CA ARG A 93 0.98 25.13 7.39
C ARG A 93 0.88 24.53 8.79
N GLU A 94 -0.25 23.92 9.12
CA GLU A 94 -0.48 23.28 10.42
C GLU A 94 -0.01 21.82 10.46
N ILE A 95 0.38 21.29 9.29
CA ILE A 95 0.86 19.95 9.11
C ILE A 95 2.25 19.81 9.74
N ARG A 96 2.38 18.91 10.72
CA ARG A 96 3.65 18.60 11.40
C ARG A 96 4.03 17.12 11.32
N LEU A 97 3.05 16.24 11.36
CA LEU A 97 3.25 14.79 11.43
C LEU A 97 2.67 14.11 10.20
N VAL A 98 3.40 13.14 9.67
CA VAL A 98 3.02 12.39 8.48
C VAL A 98 3.07 10.90 8.76
N TYR A 99 1.94 10.21 8.59
CA TYR A 99 1.85 8.77 8.85
C TYR A 99 1.89 7.98 7.54
N SER A 100 2.80 7.01 7.45
CA SER A 100 2.84 6.06 6.33
C SER A 100 3.68 4.81 6.65
N HIS A 101 3.77 3.92 5.65
CA HIS A 101 4.67 2.77 5.68
C HIS A 101 6.14 3.23 5.69
N PRO A 102 7.07 2.53 6.38
CA PRO A 102 8.49 2.90 6.43
C PRO A 102 9.10 3.14 5.04
N GLN A 103 8.77 2.28 4.08
CA GLN A 103 9.25 2.38 2.70
C GLN A 103 8.79 3.69 2.04
N ALA A 104 7.54 4.08 2.23
CA ALA A 104 7.02 5.33 1.67
C ALA A 104 7.67 6.56 2.29
N LEU A 105 7.85 6.57 3.61
CA LEU A 105 8.54 7.64 4.32
C LEU A 105 10.00 7.76 3.85
N ALA A 106 10.68 6.64 3.64
CA ALA A 106 12.04 6.63 3.12
C ALA A 106 12.13 7.24 1.71
N GLN A 107 11.16 6.94 0.84
CA GLN A 107 11.10 7.50 -0.52
C GLN A 107 10.72 8.98 -0.53
N CYS A 108 9.94 9.45 0.45
CA CYS A 108 9.51 10.84 0.57
C CYS A 108 10.43 11.69 1.45
N ARG A 109 11.55 11.16 1.94
CA ARG A 109 12.38 11.80 2.97
C ARG A 109 12.79 13.24 2.62
N ASP A 110 13.20 13.47 1.36
CA ASP A 110 13.68 14.80 0.93
C ASP A 110 12.52 15.81 0.85
N PHE A 111 11.32 15.35 0.48
CA PHE A 111 10.10 16.16 0.53
C PHE A 111 9.70 16.50 1.97
N LEU A 112 9.74 15.52 2.88
CA LEU A 112 9.44 15.72 4.30
C LEU A 112 10.44 16.69 4.94
N ALA A 113 11.73 16.54 4.65
CA ALA A 113 12.78 17.41 5.18
C ALA A 113 12.64 18.86 4.68
N SER A 114 12.35 19.06 3.39
CA SER A 114 12.17 20.41 2.82
C SER A 114 10.95 21.14 3.38
N HIS A 115 9.92 20.42 3.81
CA HIS A 115 8.70 20.98 4.39
C HIS A 115 8.65 20.94 5.92
N ARG A 116 9.74 20.50 6.58
CA ARG A 116 9.85 20.34 8.04
C ARG A 116 8.74 19.46 8.63
N LEU A 117 8.47 18.35 7.96
CA LEU A 117 7.48 17.37 8.35
C LEU A 117 8.15 16.15 8.99
N ASP A 118 7.62 15.70 10.12
CA ASP A 118 8.12 14.52 10.82
C ASP A 118 7.35 13.27 10.36
N GLY A 119 8.07 12.32 9.78
CA GLY A 119 7.53 11.03 9.36
C GLY A 119 7.39 10.07 10.54
N LEU A 120 6.17 9.60 10.80
CA LEU A 120 5.87 8.57 11.80
C LEU A 120 5.47 7.27 11.10
N ILE A 121 6.20 6.21 11.43
CA ILE A 121 5.90 4.86 10.96
C ILE A 121 4.59 4.41 11.61
N THR A 122 3.61 4.04 10.78
CA THR A 122 2.42 3.35 11.27
C THR A 122 2.79 1.91 11.62
N THR A 123 2.66 1.50 12.89
CA THR A 123 2.63 0.08 13.24
C THR A 123 1.26 -0.50 12.83
N PRO A 124 1.18 -1.68 12.20
CA PRO A 124 -0.11 -2.24 11.78
C PRO A 124 -0.95 -2.74 12.97
N PRO A 125 -2.30 -2.84 12.81
CA PRO A 125 -3.05 -2.68 11.57
C PRO A 125 -4.00 -1.49 11.64
N VAL A 126 -3.64 -0.38 11.01
CA VAL A 126 -4.60 0.68 10.69
C VAL A 126 -5.05 0.40 9.26
N ARG A 127 -6.20 -0.28 9.08
CA ARG A 127 -6.75 -0.51 7.73
C ARG A 127 -6.96 0.85 7.04
N PRO A 128 -6.88 0.96 5.70
CA PRO A 128 -7.34 2.10 4.93
C PRO A 128 -8.81 2.37 5.30
N GLY A 129 -9.06 3.49 5.96
CA GLY A 129 -10.39 3.85 6.49
C GLY A 129 -10.67 3.42 7.93
N CYS A 130 -9.82 2.59 8.54
CA CYS A 130 -9.87 2.27 9.97
C CYS A 130 -8.67 2.94 10.65
N TRP A 131 -8.67 4.28 10.65
CA TRP A 131 -8.11 5.05 11.78
C TRP A 131 -8.54 4.36 13.08
N PRO A 132 -7.74 4.36 14.16
CA PRO A 132 -8.18 3.75 15.41
C PRO A 132 -9.61 4.22 15.67
N ALA A 133 -10.55 3.29 15.54
CA ALA A 133 -11.96 3.56 15.69
C ALA A 133 -12.08 3.96 17.15
N THR A 134 -12.12 5.27 17.34
CA THR A 134 -12.36 5.92 18.61
C THR A 134 -13.52 5.17 19.25
N ILE A 135 -13.29 4.59 20.42
CA ILE A 135 -14.33 4.01 21.27
C ILE A 135 -15.50 5.02 21.26
N PRO A 136 -16.75 4.63 20.92
CA PRO A 136 -17.84 5.58 20.79
C PRO A 136 -18.01 6.35 22.11
N GLY A 137 -17.70 7.64 22.11
CA GLY A 137 -17.85 8.51 23.28
C GLY A 137 -16.59 8.98 23.99
N GLN A 138 -15.38 8.56 23.59
CA GLN A 138 -14.14 9.14 24.13
C GLN A 138 -13.31 9.82 23.05
N ARG A 139 -13.27 11.16 23.04
CA ARG A 139 -12.28 11.90 22.22
C ARG A 139 -10.89 11.34 22.56
N PRO A 140 -10.07 10.93 21.58
CA PRO A 140 -8.68 10.63 21.86
C PRO A 140 -8.06 11.90 22.42
N GLN A 141 -7.50 11.85 23.63
CA GLN A 141 -6.57 12.87 24.10
C GLN A 141 -5.28 12.71 23.30
N LEU A 142 -5.32 13.15 22.05
CA LEU A 142 -4.12 13.51 21.31
C LEU A 142 -3.52 14.72 22.02
N PRO A 143 -2.21 14.72 22.33
CA PRO A 143 -1.55 15.96 22.74
C PRO A 143 -1.75 16.96 21.60
N ALA A 144 -2.49 18.04 21.87
CA ALA A 144 -2.69 19.09 20.89
C ALA A 144 -1.32 19.76 20.61
N PRO A 145 -0.94 20.00 19.34
CA PRO A 145 -1.68 19.78 18.10
C PRO A 145 -1.03 18.66 17.25
N CYS A 146 -1.27 17.40 17.56
CA CYS A 146 -0.90 16.28 16.68
C CYS A 146 -2.11 15.92 15.81
N VAL A 147 -2.17 16.49 14.62
CA VAL A 147 -3.28 16.23 13.68
C VAL A 147 -2.88 15.11 12.71
N PRO A 148 -3.71 14.08 12.53
CA PRO A 148 -3.31 12.91 11.76
C PRO A 148 -3.43 13.13 10.26
N ILE A 149 -2.33 12.90 9.54
CA ILE A 149 -2.27 12.91 8.07
C ILE A 149 -1.97 11.49 7.60
N CYS A 150 -2.91 10.93 6.84
CA CYS A 150 -2.74 9.64 6.18
C CYS A 150 -2.25 9.90 4.76
N ILE A 151 -1.00 9.51 4.49
CA ILE A 151 -0.55 9.40 3.10
C ILE A 151 -1.16 8.13 2.52
N ILE A 152 -2.00 8.29 1.50
CA ILE A 152 -2.30 7.23 0.56
C ILE A 152 -1.23 7.27 -0.53
N LEU A 153 -0.43 6.21 -0.58
CA LEU A 153 0.53 5.96 -1.66
C LEU A 153 -0.30 5.60 -2.90
N LYS A 154 -0.23 6.40 -3.97
CA LYS A 154 -1.07 6.19 -5.16
C LYS A 154 -0.32 6.43 -6.46
#